data_AF-A0A7S4ZS67-F1
#
_entry.id   AF-A0A7S4ZS67-F1
#
_cell.length_a   1.000
_cell.length_b   1.000
_cell.length_c   1.000
_cell.angle_alpha   90.00
_cell.angle_beta   90.00
_cell.angle_gamma   90.00
#
_symmetry.space_group_name_H-M   'P 1'
#
loop_
_entity.id
_entity.type
_entity.pdbx_description
1 polymer ?
#
loop_
_entity_poly.entity_id
_entity_poly.type
_entity_poly.pdbx_seq_one_letter_code
_entity_poly.pdbx_strand_id
1 'polypeptide(L)' 'MALGVVAKARGISDLSRQTGLSRQAIYKALSGEGNPELGTIAKVADVLGFRLSLVAKSETRPAA' A
#
# COMPACT_ATOMS: atom_id res chain seq x y z
N MET A 1 -4.87 7.09 5.36
CA MET A 1 -3.81 6.05 5.43
C MET A 1 -2.44 6.64 5.12
N ALA A 2 -1.38 6.23 5.82
CA ALA A 2 -0.02 6.73 5.61
C ALA A 2 0.49 6.51 4.16
N LEU A 3 0.19 5.35 3.57
CA LEU A 3 0.59 5.02 2.20
C LEU A 3 -0.01 6.00 1.16
N GLY A 4 -1.23 6.49 1.39
CA GLY A 4 -1.89 7.48 0.54
C GLY A 4 -1.24 8.87 0.56
N VAL A 5 -0.64 9.25 1.69
CA VAL A 5 0.12 10.51 1.81
C VAL A 5 1.39 10.44 0.96
N VAL A 6 2.13 9.32 1.06
CA VAL A 6 3.35 9.09 0.27
C VAL A 6 3.04 9.04 -1.23
N ALA A 7 1.96 8.35 -1.62
CA ALA A 7 1.52 8.28 -3.01
C ALA A 7 1.15 9.66 -3.59
N LYS A 8 0.46 10.51 -2.82
CA LYS A 8 0.16 11.88 -3.25
C LYS A 8 1.42 12.72 -3.44
N ALA A 9 2.38 12.64 -2.52
CA ALA A 9 3.65 13.36 -2.61
C ALA A 9 4.50 12.95 -3.83
N ARG A 10 4.42 11.67 -4.26
CA ARG A 10 5.10 11.13 -5.45
C ARG A 10 4.39 11.42 -6.78
N GLY A 11 3.14 11.91 -6.75
CA GLY A 11 2.34 12.17 -7.95
C GLY A 11 1.53 10.96 -8.42
N ILE A 12 0.20 11.08 -8.34
CA ILE A 12 -0.73 9.99 -8.69
C ILE A 12 -0.68 9.61 -10.19
N SER A 13 -0.39 10.57 -11.06
CA SER A 13 -0.25 10.29 -12.51
C SER A 13 0.95 9.40 -12.82
N ASP A 14 2.09 9.63 -12.15
CA ASP A 14 3.27 8.79 -12.32
C ASP A 14 3.08 7.41 -11.72
N LEU A 15 2.43 7.34 -10.56
CA LEU A 15 2.05 6.06 -9.97
C LEU A 15 1.13 5.26 -10.89
N SER A 16 0.13 5.90 -11.49
CA SER A 16 -0.79 5.25 -12.43
C SER A 16 -0.06 4.65 -13.62
N ARG A 17 0.92 5.37 -14.19
CA ARG A 17 1.76 4.88 -15.29
C ARG A 17 2.63 3.68 -14.88
N GLN A 18 3.29 3.76 -13.73
CA GLN A 18 4.22 2.72 -13.29
C GLN A 18 3.51 1.45 -12.78
N THR A 19 2.36 1.60 -12.11
CA THR A 19 1.59 0.48 -11.55
C THR A 19 0.64 -0.16 -12.56
N GLY A 20 0.33 0.53 -13.67
CA GLY A 20 -0.73 0.15 -14.61
C GLY A 20 -2.15 0.30 -14.06
N LEU A 21 -2.31 0.94 -12.90
CA LEU A 21 -3.60 1.13 -12.23
C LEU A 21 -4.23 2.46 -12.63
N SER A 22 -5.57 2.52 -12.65
CA SER A 22 -6.26 3.80 -12.81
C SER A 22 -6.05 4.68 -11.57
N ARG A 23 -6.10 6.01 -11.76
CA ARG A 23 -6.05 6.96 -10.63
C ARG A 23 -7.12 6.66 -9.57
N GLN A 24 -8.31 6.25 -10.02
CA GLN A 24 -9.42 5.88 -9.13
C GLN A 24 -9.10 4.63 -8.31
N ALA A 25 -8.49 3.60 -8.92
CA ALA A 25 -8.04 2.42 -8.20
C ALA A 25 -6.99 2.76 -7.14
N ILE A 26 -6.04 3.64 -7.46
CA ILE A 26 -5.04 4.14 -6.50
C ILE A 26 -5.71 4.92 -5.36
N TYR A 27 -6.65 5.82 -5.65
CA TYR A 27 -7.38 6.55 -4.60
C TYR A 27 -8.19 5.63 -3.70
N LYS A 28 -8.91 4.65 -4.27
CA LYS A 28 -9.68 3.67 -3.50
C LYS A 28 -8.80 2.76 -2.66
N ALA A 29 -7.63 2.38 -3.18
CA ALA A 29 -6.69 1.54 -2.44
C ALA A 29 -6.06 2.26 -1.23
N LEU A 30 -5.96 3.59 -1.29
CA LEU A 30 -5.19 4.40 -0.35
C LEU A 30 -6.03 5.38 0.48
N SER A 31 -7.35 5.48 0.22
CA SER A 31 -8.27 6.37 0.95
C SER A 31 -8.38 5.99 2.42
N GLY A 32 -8.14 4.72 2.76
CA GLY A 32 -8.44 4.18 4.09
C GLY A 32 -9.93 3.89 4.30
N GLU A 33 -10.74 4.04 3.25
CA GLU A 33 -12.15 3.67 3.22
C GLU A 33 -12.38 2.50 2.27
N GLY A 34 -13.23 1.56 2.68
CA GLY A 34 -13.58 0.37 1.90
C GLY A 34 -12.61 -0.80 2.09
N ASN A 35 -12.72 -1.79 1.20
CA ASN A 35 -11.88 -2.99 1.19
C ASN A 35 -10.91 -2.92 0.00
N PRO A 36 -9.72 -2.31 0.17
CA PRO A 36 -8.72 -2.27 -0.88
C PRO A 36 -8.22 -3.69 -1.17
N GLU A 37 -8.17 -4.07 -2.45
CA GLU A 37 -7.57 -5.35 -2.82
C GLU A 37 -6.09 -5.36 -2.43
N LEU A 38 -5.66 -6.39 -1.72
CA LEU A 38 -4.28 -6.57 -1.26
C LEU A 38 -3.27 -6.44 -2.43
N GLY A 39 -3.62 -6.99 -3.60
CA GLY A 39 -2.79 -6.90 -4.80
C GLY A 39 -2.59 -5.46 -5.29
N THR A 40 -3.58 -4.58 -5.10
CA THR A 40 -3.46 -3.15 -5.44
C THR A 40 -2.52 -2.45 -4.46
N ILE A 41 -2.64 -2.72 -3.16
CA ILE A 41 -1.72 -2.19 -2.15
C ILE A 41 -0.28 -2.64 -2.42
N ALA A 42 -0.09 -3.92 -2.70
CA ALA A 42 1.23 -4.50 -2.97
C ALA A 42 1.91 -3.84 -4.19
N LYS A 43 1.19 -3.65 -5.30
CA LYS A 43 1.71 -2.95 -6.49
C LYS A 43 2.09 -1.50 -6.20
N VAL A 44 1.26 -0.79 -5.44
CA VAL A 44 1.54 0.60 -5.06
C VAL A 44 2.77 0.67 -4.15
N ALA A 45 2.86 -0.22 -3.15
CA ALA A 45 4.00 -0.29 -2.25
C ALA A 45 5.31 -0.54 -3.02
N ASP A 46 5.31 -1.47 -3.98
CA ASP A 46 6.47 -1.82 -4.79
C ASP A 46 7.01 -0.62 -5.61
N VAL A 47 6.12 0.08 -6.33
CA VAL A 47 6.49 1.30 -7.09
C VAL A 47 6.98 2.43 -6.18
N LEU A 48 6.51 2.48 -4.95
CA LEU A 48 6.98 3.44 -3.95
C LEU A 48 8.32 3.03 -3.29
N GLY A 49 8.86 1.86 -3.62
CA GLY A 49 10.12 1.34 -3.08
C GLY A 49 9.97 0.55 -1.77
N PHE A 50 8.76 0.10 -1.44
CA PHE A 50 8.48 -0.69 -0.24
C PHE A 50 8.16 -2.14 -0.59
N ARG A 51 8.48 -3.06 0.33
CA ARG A 51 8.13 -4.48 0.22
C ARG A 51 7.08 -4.83 1.26
N LEU A 52 5.95 -5.38 0.83
CA LEU A 52 4.99 -6.01 1.74
C LEU A 52 5.54 -7.38 2.15
N SER A 53 5.53 -7.71 3.45
CA SER A 53 5.99 -9.01 3.94
C SER A 53 5.15 -9.44 5.12
N LEU A 54 4.78 -10.72 5.11
CA LEU A 54 4.16 -11.37 6.26
C LEU A 54 5.27 -11.99 7.09
N VAL A 55 5.37 -11.55 8.34
CA VAL A 55 6.29 -12.12 9.31
C VAL A 55 5.49 -12.84 10.38
N ALA A 56 6.03 -13.92 10.93
CA ALA A 56 5.43 -14.56 12.08
C ALA A 56 5.26 -13.50 13.18
N LYS A 57 4.07 -13.43 13.78
CA LYS A 57 3.92 -12.67 15.02
C LYS A 57 4.87 -13.32 16.02
N SER A 58 5.80 -12.54 16.55
CA SER A 58 6.66 -12.99 17.65
C SER A 58 5.73 -13.53 18.73
N GLU A 59 5.93 -14.80 19.10
CA GLU A 59 5.18 -15.41 20.17
C GLU A 59 5.50 -14.59 21.43
N THR A 60 4.50 -13.91 21.99
CA THR A 60 4.63 -13.31 23.32
C THR A 60 4.79 -14.47 24.29
N ARG A 61 6.04 -14.90 24.51
CA ARG A 61 6.36 -15.77 25.64
C ARG A 61 5.99 -14.97 26.89
N PRO A 62 5.02 -15.42 27.70
CA PRO A 62 4.74 -14.72 28.94
C PRO A 62 6.03 -14.82 29.77
N ALA A 63 6.52 -13.67 30.25
CA ALA A 63 7.59 -13.64 31.22
C ALA A 63 7.12 -14.44 32.44
N ALA A 64 7.81 -15.56 32.70
CA ALA A 64 7.64 -16.35 33.91
C ALA A 64 8.33 -15.64 35.08
#